data_AF-B3VMI2-F1
#
_entry.id   AF-B3VMI2-F1
#
_cell.length_a   1.000
_cell.length_b   1.000
_cell.length_c   1.000
_cell.angle_alpha   90.00
_cell.angle_beta   90.00
_cell.angle_gamma   90.00
#
_symmetry.space_group_name_H-M   'P 1'
#
loop_
_entity.id
_entity.type
_entity.pdbx_description
1 polymer ?
#
loop_
_entity_poly.entity_id
_entity_poly.type
_entity_poly.pdbx_seq_one_letter_code
_entity_poly.pdbx_strand_id
1 'polypeptide(L)'
;LYFTMLNHNKRSITLNTKHAKGKEVLEKLIKECDVLVENFAPGALDRMGFTWERIQELNPKMIMASIKGFGPGPYEDCKVYENVAQCTGGAASTTGFDDGPPMVTGAQIGDSGSGLHLALGIVTALFQRTMTGRGQRVQTAMQDAVLNLCRVMPRDQ
;
A
#
# COMPACT_ATOMS: atom_id res chain seq x y z
N LEU A 1 -19.06 -12.22 -1.51
CA LEU A 1 -19.21 -10.80 -1.10
C LEU A 1 -17.88 -10.05 -1.02
N TYR A 2 -16.80 -10.62 -0.46
CA TYR A 2 -15.53 -9.88 -0.27
C TYR A 2 -15.01 -9.17 -1.54
N PHE A 3 -14.88 -9.89 -2.66
CA PHE A 3 -14.45 -9.31 -3.94
C PHE A 3 -15.39 -8.20 -4.44
N THR A 4 -16.70 -8.44 -4.42
CA THR A 4 -17.71 -7.52 -4.95
C THR A 4 -17.81 -6.23 -4.16
N MET A 5 -17.57 -6.27 -2.83
CA MET A 5 -17.57 -5.08 -1.97
C MET A 5 -16.35 -4.18 -2.22
N LEU A 6 -15.17 -4.76 -2.49
CA LEU A 6 -13.91 -4.02 -2.65
C LEU A 6 -13.54 -3.63 -4.09
N ASN A 7 -14.32 -4.07 -5.09
CA ASN A 7 -13.98 -3.87 -6.51
C ASN A 7 -15.11 -3.27 -7.35
N HIS A 8 -16.10 -2.65 -6.70
CA HIS A 8 -17.09 -1.84 -7.43
C HIS A 8 -16.42 -0.69 -8.19
N ASN A 9 -17.03 -0.26 -9.30
CA ASN A 9 -16.54 0.80 -10.20
C ASN A 9 -15.18 0.53 -10.88
N LYS A 10 -14.65 -0.70 -10.84
CA LYS A 10 -13.44 -1.11 -11.55
C LYS A 10 -13.79 -1.89 -12.82
N ARG A 11 -12.98 -1.70 -13.88
CA ARG A 11 -12.93 -2.62 -15.03
C ARG A 11 -11.82 -3.65 -14.78
N SER A 12 -11.96 -4.85 -15.36
CA SER A 12 -11.00 -5.94 -15.17
C SER A 12 -10.38 -6.36 -16.49
N ILE A 13 -9.08 -6.66 -16.46
CA ILE A 13 -8.32 -7.30 -17.53
C ILE A 13 -7.47 -8.40 -16.91
N THR A 14 -7.39 -9.56 -17.56
CA THR A 14 -6.43 -10.61 -17.18
C THR A 14 -5.13 -10.37 -17.94
N LEU A 15 -4.02 -10.28 -17.20
CA LEU A 15 -2.71 -9.99 -17.77
C LEU A 15 -1.64 -10.83 -17.07
N ASN A 16 -0.88 -11.61 -17.85
CA ASN A 16 0.24 -12.38 -17.33
C ASN A 16 1.57 -11.73 -17.72
N THR A 17 2.16 -10.99 -16.79
CA THR A 17 3.44 -10.26 -16.96
C THR A 17 4.67 -11.17 -17.03
N LYS A 18 4.52 -12.50 -16.89
CA LYS A 18 5.59 -13.46 -17.15
C LYS A 18 5.85 -13.66 -18.65
N HIS A 19 4.90 -13.32 -19.52
CA HIS A 19 5.08 -13.35 -20.97
C HIS A 19 5.48 -11.97 -21.52
N ALA A 20 6.34 -11.94 -22.53
CA ALA A 20 6.80 -10.70 -23.18
C ALA A 20 5.63 -9.79 -23.63
N LYS A 21 4.63 -10.35 -24.33
CA LYS A 21 3.41 -9.62 -24.71
C LYS A 21 2.65 -9.04 -23.52
N GLY A 22 2.66 -9.74 -22.38
CA GLY A 22 2.03 -9.25 -21.16
C GLY A 22 2.76 -8.03 -20.58
N LYS A 23 4.10 -8.03 -20.66
CA LYS A 23 4.91 -6.87 -20.27
C LYS A 23 4.66 -5.69 -21.22
N GLU A 24 4.60 -5.91 -22.53
CA GLU A 24 4.30 -4.86 -23.51
C GLU A 24 2.96 -4.17 -23.25
N VAL A 25 1.92 -4.92 -22.88
CA VAL A 25 0.62 -4.34 -22.51
C VAL A 25 0.75 -3.50 -21.24
N LEU A 26 1.46 -3.97 -20.21
CA LEU A 26 1.67 -3.20 -18.98
C LEU A 26 2.49 -1.93 -19.23
N GLU A 27 3.53 -1.98 -20.07
CA GLU A 27 4.30 -0.78 -20.46
C GLU A 27 3.41 0.25 -21.17
N LYS A 28 2.51 -0.18 -22.05
CA LYS A 28 1.54 0.72 -22.69
C LYS A 28 0.60 1.36 -21.66
N LEU A 29 0.10 0.59 -20.70
CA LEU A 29 -0.73 1.15 -19.61
C LEU A 29 0.06 2.16 -18.76
N ILE A 30 1.32 1.87 -18.42
CA ILE A 30 2.18 2.78 -17.65
C ILE A 30 2.39 4.12 -18.38
N LYS A 31 2.52 4.10 -19.70
CA LYS A 31 2.68 5.33 -20.50
C LYS A 31 1.45 6.25 -20.46
N GLU A 32 0.27 5.67 -20.35
CA GLU A 32 -1.01 6.40 -20.44
C GLU A 32 -1.65 6.69 -19.08
N CYS A 33 -1.34 5.92 -18.04
CA CYS A 33 -1.94 6.06 -16.72
C CYS A 33 -1.23 7.11 -15.84
N ASP A 34 -1.99 7.69 -14.92
CA ASP A 34 -1.49 8.66 -13.95
C ASP A 34 -0.89 8.03 -12.69
N VAL A 35 -1.49 6.94 -12.24
CA VAL A 35 -1.19 6.28 -10.97
C VAL A 35 -1.15 4.77 -11.17
N LEU A 36 -0.06 4.15 -10.72
CA LEU A 36 0.06 2.69 -10.57
C LEU A 36 0.01 2.36 -9.09
N VAL A 37 -0.95 1.52 -8.69
CA VAL A 37 -1.10 1.09 -7.29
C VAL A 37 -0.77 -0.40 -7.18
N GLU A 38 0.06 -0.76 -6.21
CA GLU A 38 0.37 -2.16 -5.91
C GLU A 38 0.48 -2.43 -4.40
N ASN A 39 0.12 -3.65 -4.01
CA ASN A 39 0.30 -4.16 -2.65
C ASN A 39 0.83 -5.59 -2.67
N PHE A 40 1.69 -5.91 -3.65
CA PHE A 40 2.35 -7.21 -3.71
C PHE A 40 3.42 -7.32 -2.62
N ALA A 41 3.88 -8.55 -2.37
CA ALA A 41 5.01 -8.81 -1.50
C ALA A 41 6.25 -7.99 -1.92
N PRO A 42 7.13 -7.63 -0.97
CA PRO A 42 8.36 -6.89 -1.25
C PRO A 42 9.15 -7.43 -2.47
N GLY A 43 9.58 -6.50 -3.32
CA GLY A 43 10.31 -6.76 -4.57
C GLY A 43 9.53 -7.49 -5.67
N ALA A 44 8.22 -7.74 -5.53
CA ALA A 44 7.47 -8.49 -6.55
C ALA A 44 7.39 -7.75 -7.89
N LEU A 45 7.10 -6.44 -7.88
CA LEU A 45 7.02 -5.64 -9.10
C LEU A 45 8.40 -5.51 -9.77
N ASP A 46 9.45 -5.35 -8.98
CA ASP A 46 10.84 -5.32 -9.45
C ASP A 46 11.22 -6.62 -10.15
N ARG A 47 10.88 -7.78 -9.56
CA ARG A 47 11.07 -9.10 -10.17
C ARG A 47 10.27 -9.30 -11.46
N MET A 48 9.17 -8.55 -11.67
CA MET A 48 8.46 -8.53 -12.95
C MET A 48 9.17 -7.69 -14.02
N GLY A 49 10.16 -6.88 -13.63
CA GLY A 49 10.92 -5.98 -14.50
C GLY A 49 10.41 -4.54 -14.51
N PHE A 50 9.58 -4.17 -13.54
CA PHE A 50 8.97 -2.84 -13.45
C PHE A 50 9.44 -2.12 -12.17
N THR A 51 10.75 -1.85 -12.10
CA THR A 51 11.30 -1.04 -11.01
C THR A 51 10.82 0.41 -11.11
N TRP A 52 10.99 1.17 -10.03
CA TRP A 52 10.66 2.59 -10.02
C TRP A 52 11.39 3.37 -11.13
N GLU A 53 12.66 3.07 -11.36
CA GLU A 53 13.49 3.68 -12.39
C GLU A 53 12.92 3.38 -13.78
N ARG A 54 12.57 2.11 -14.04
CA ARG A 54 11.96 1.70 -15.30
C ARG A 54 10.60 2.38 -15.53
N ILE A 55 9.79 2.51 -14.49
CA ILE A 55 8.50 3.20 -14.56
C ILE A 55 8.70 4.69 -14.88
N GLN A 56 9.68 5.35 -14.26
CA GLN A 56 9.99 6.75 -14.55
C GLN A 56 10.53 6.99 -15.97
N GLU A 57 11.35 6.07 -16.51
CA GLU A 57 11.78 6.12 -17.91
C GLU A 57 10.59 6.09 -18.87
N LEU A 58 9.60 5.24 -18.58
CA LEU A 58 8.40 5.08 -19.38
C LEU A 58 7.46 6.29 -19.25
N ASN A 59 7.32 6.82 -18.04
CA ASN A 59 6.43 7.92 -17.74
C ASN A 59 6.94 8.75 -16.53
N PRO A 60 7.59 9.91 -16.75
CA PRO A 60 8.11 10.75 -15.67
C PRO A 60 7.02 11.46 -14.86
N LYS A 61 5.75 11.37 -15.29
CA LYS A 61 4.57 11.89 -14.57
C LYS A 61 3.91 10.83 -13.69
N MET A 62 4.32 9.56 -13.77
CA MET A 62 3.69 8.46 -13.04
C MET A 62 3.83 8.60 -11.53
N ILE A 63 2.74 8.39 -10.80
CA ILE A 63 2.76 8.18 -9.36
C ILE A 63 2.73 6.68 -9.09
N MET A 64 3.78 6.15 -8.48
CA MET A 64 3.82 4.75 -8.04
C MET A 64 3.46 4.68 -6.56
N ALA A 65 2.33 4.05 -6.26
CA ALA A 65 1.78 3.97 -4.92
C ALA A 65 1.81 2.53 -4.40
N SER A 66 2.42 2.33 -3.24
CA SER A 66 2.71 1.00 -2.70
C SER A 66 2.19 0.83 -1.27
N ILE A 67 1.47 -0.26 -1.00
CA ILE A 67 1.26 -0.74 0.37
C ILE A 67 2.29 -1.83 0.67
N LYS A 68 2.92 -1.75 1.85
CA LYS A 68 3.84 -2.77 2.39
C LYS A 68 3.49 -3.06 3.84
N GLY A 69 3.96 -4.17 4.38
CA GLY A 69 3.76 -4.48 5.79
C GLY A 69 4.49 -3.50 6.70
N PHE A 70 5.76 -3.27 6.39
CA PHE A 70 6.70 -2.47 7.18
C PHE A 70 7.41 -1.43 6.30
N GLY A 71 7.90 -0.37 6.94
CA GLY A 71 8.88 0.55 6.35
C GLY A 71 10.29 -0.03 6.33
N PRO A 72 11.29 0.74 5.89
CA PRO A 72 12.70 0.32 5.90
C PRO A 72 13.15 -0.14 7.28
N GLY A 73 13.84 -1.27 7.34
CA GLY A 73 14.31 -1.85 8.61
C GLY A 73 14.28 -3.38 8.63
N PRO A 74 14.45 -3.99 9.81
CA PRO A 74 14.66 -5.45 9.93
C PRO A 74 13.48 -6.30 9.46
N TYR A 75 12.29 -5.70 9.30
CA TYR A 75 11.07 -6.39 8.89
C TYR A 75 10.59 -6.00 7.49
N GLU A 76 11.37 -5.24 6.71
CA GLU A 76 10.94 -4.70 5.41
C GLU A 76 10.48 -5.78 4.41
N ASP A 77 11.08 -6.97 4.48
CA ASP A 77 10.75 -8.12 3.63
C ASP A 77 9.63 -9.02 4.19
N CYS A 78 9.12 -8.73 5.38
CA CYS A 78 8.09 -9.54 6.01
C CYS A 78 6.72 -9.35 5.34
N LYS A 79 6.01 -10.46 5.16
CA LYS A 79 4.61 -10.44 4.72
C LYS A 79 3.70 -10.15 5.91
N VAL A 80 2.76 -9.24 5.70
CA VAL A 80 1.83 -8.77 6.73
C VAL A 80 0.42 -8.85 6.19
N TYR A 81 -0.49 -9.25 7.08
CA TYR A 81 -1.93 -9.15 6.92
C TYR A 81 -2.49 -8.38 8.13
N GLU A 82 -3.74 -7.92 8.03
CA GLU A 82 -4.49 -7.17 9.03
C GLU A 82 -4.00 -7.33 10.49
N ASN A 83 -4.20 -8.49 11.12
CA ASN A 83 -3.91 -8.66 12.55
C ASN A 83 -2.41 -8.52 12.90
N VAL A 84 -1.51 -8.85 11.97
CA VAL A 84 -0.06 -8.66 12.18
C VAL A 84 0.26 -7.17 12.18
N ALA A 85 -0.39 -6.37 11.33
CA ALA A 85 -0.27 -4.92 11.36
C ALA A 85 -0.83 -4.34 12.67
N GLN A 86 -1.97 -4.83 13.14
CA GLN A 86 -2.53 -4.40 14.43
C GLN A 86 -1.60 -4.69 15.62
N CYS A 87 -0.95 -5.86 15.63
CA CYS A 87 0.03 -6.18 16.66
C CYS A 87 1.28 -5.30 16.58
N THR A 88 1.81 -5.10 15.38
CA THR A 88 3.09 -4.40 15.17
C THR A 88 2.95 -2.88 15.26
N GLY A 89 1.76 -2.32 14.98
CA GLY A 89 1.44 -0.90 15.12
C GLY A 89 0.90 -0.50 16.49
N GLY A 90 0.85 -1.42 17.46
CA GLY A 90 0.50 -1.14 18.85
C GLY A 90 -0.98 -1.30 19.21
N ALA A 91 -1.91 -1.32 18.25
CA ALA A 91 -3.34 -1.41 18.50
C ALA A 91 -3.74 -2.61 19.35
N ALA A 92 -3.15 -3.79 19.09
CA ALA A 92 -3.48 -4.99 19.85
C ALA A 92 -3.02 -4.89 21.31
N SER A 93 -1.91 -4.19 21.56
CA SER A 93 -1.35 -4.01 22.92
C SER A 93 -2.29 -3.20 23.81
N THR A 94 -3.06 -2.28 23.24
CA THR A 94 -3.88 -1.30 23.94
C THR A 94 -5.38 -1.57 23.82
N THR A 95 -5.76 -2.70 23.22
CA THR A 95 -7.15 -3.11 23.05
C THR A 95 -7.38 -4.42 23.80
N GLY A 96 -8.41 -4.47 24.65
CA GLY A 96 -8.74 -5.64 25.45
C GLY A 96 -9.08 -5.27 26.88
N PHE A 97 -8.92 -6.23 27.79
CA PHE A 97 -9.06 -6.05 29.23
C PHE A 97 -7.67 -6.12 29.89
N ASP A 98 -7.50 -5.48 31.06
CA ASP A 98 -6.21 -5.37 31.74
C ASP A 98 -5.58 -6.75 32.06
N ASP A 99 -6.41 -7.70 32.48
CA ASP A 99 -6.08 -9.08 32.80
C ASP A 99 -6.30 -10.06 31.64
N GLY A 100 -6.61 -9.53 30.46
CA GLY A 100 -6.84 -10.28 29.22
C GLY A 100 -5.64 -10.31 28.28
N PRO A 101 -5.67 -11.17 27.25
CA PRO A 101 -4.68 -11.11 26.18
C PRO A 101 -4.86 -9.82 25.34
N PRO A 102 -3.82 -9.38 24.61
CA PRO A 102 -3.96 -8.40 23.53
C PRO A 102 -5.07 -8.81 22.55
N MET A 103 -5.97 -7.87 22.23
CA MET A 103 -7.09 -8.11 21.32
C MET A 103 -6.96 -7.29 20.05
N VAL A 104 -7.30 -7.87 18.90
CA VAL A 104 -7.43 -7.10 17.66
C VAL A 104 -8.79 -6.41 17.60
N THR A 105 -8.83 -5.25 16.98
CA THR A 105 -10.08 -4.56 16.69
C THR A 105 -10.82 -5.25 15.53
N GLY A 106 -12.16 -5.23 15.56
CA GLY A 106 -12.97 -5.73 14.44
C GLY A 106 -12.87 -4.84 13.19
N ALA A 107 -12.57 -3.55 13.37
CA ALA A 107 -12.29 -2.64 12.27
C ALA A 107 -10.99 -3.05 11.56
N GLN A 108 -10.99 -2.99 10.23
CA GLN A 108 -9.85 -3.39 9.40
C GLN A 108 -8.84 -2.25 9.26
N ILE A 109 -8.25 -1.83 10.38
CA ILE A 109 -7.37 -0.66 10.47
C ILE A 109 -5.99 -0.91 9.84
N GLY A 110 -5.55 -2.16 9.72
CA GLY A 110 -4.34 -2.57 9.02
C GLY A 110 -4.52 -2.60 7.50
N ASP A 111 -5.63 -3.12 6.98
CA ASP A 111 -5.91 -3.27 5.56
C ASP A 111 -6.55 -2.00 5.00
N SER A 112 -7.79 -1.70 5.43
CA SER A 112 -8.55 -0.56 4.90
C SER A 112 -8.01 0.77 5.44
N GLY A 113 -7.50 0.80 6.67
CA GLY A 113 -6.80 1.96 7.21
C GLY A 113 -5.56 2.32 6.38
N SER A 114 -4.73 1.34 6.01
CA SER A 114 -3.60 1.56 5.09
C SER A 114 -4.03 2.04 3.71
N GLY A 115 -5.12 1.47 3.18
CA GLY A 115 -5.70 1.92 1.91
C GLY A 115 -6.09 3.39 1.91
N LEU A 116 -6.69 3.88 3.00
CA LEU A 116 -7.05 5.29 3.17
C LEU A 116 -5.82 6.21 3.29
N HIS A 117 -4.80 5.79 4.04
CA HIS A 117 -3.55 6.54 4.14
C HIS A 117 -2.84 6.65 2.78
N LEU A 118 -2.78 5.56 2.01
CA LEU A 118 -2.18 5.58 0.68
C LEU A 118 -3.01 6.44 -0.28
N ALA A 119 -4.34 6.38 -0.21
CA ALA A 119 -5.22 7.22 -1.02
C ALA A 119 -4.96 8.72 -0.78
N LEU A 120 -4.80 9.14 0.48
CA LEU A 120 -4.40 10.51 0.81
C LEU A 120 -3.04 10.86 0.19
N GLY A 121 -2.04 9.97 0.32
CA GLY A 121 -0.74 10.16 -0.30
C GLY A 121 -0.79 10.29 -1.83
N ILE A 122 -1.64 9.51 -2.50
CA ILE A 122 -1.88 9.62 -3.95
C ILE A 122 -2.47 10.97 -4.32
N VAL A 123 -3.49 11.44 -3.60
CA VAL A 123 -4.11 12.76 -3.85
C VAL A 123 -3.10 13.88 -3.64
N THR A 124 -2.29 13.80 -2.59
CA THR A 124 -1.21 14.78 -2.34
C THR A 124 -0.14 14.74 -3.43
N ALA A 125 0.24 13.56 -3.92
CA ALA A 125 1.20 13.43 -5.02
C ALA A 125 0.64 13.97 -6.35
N LEU A 126 -0.65 13.75 -6.63
CA LEU A 126 -1.34 14.35 -7.77
C LEU A 126 -1.34 15.87 -7.68
N PHE A 127 -1.59 16.43 -6.50
CA PHE A 127 -1.54 17.87 -6.27
C PHE A 127 -0.13 18.43 -6.50
N GLN A 128 0.91 17.81 -5.91
CA GLN A 128 2.31 18.21 -6.11
C GLN A 128 2.69 18.20 -7.60
N ARG A 129 2.22 17.20 -8.36
CA ARG A 129 2.49 17.08 -9.80
C ARG A 129 1.92 18.24 -10.61
N THR A 130 0.90 18.96 -10.13
CA THR A 130 0.39 20.17 -10.81
C THR A 130 1.39 21.33 -10.79
N MET A 131 2.28 21.34 -9.80
CA MET A 131 3.30 22.38 -9.62
C MET A 131 4.62 22.00 -10.28
N THR A 132 4.99 20.72 -10.28
CA THR A 132 6.30 20.25 -10.74
C THR A 132 6.27 19.59 -12.12
N GLY A 133 5.10 19.13 -12.57
CA GLY A 133 4.96 18.30 -13.76
C GLY A 133 5.59 16.91 -13.64
N ARG A 134 6.02 16.47 -12.43
CA ARG A 134 6.71 15.20 -12.18
C ARG A 134 5.93 14.33 -11.20
N GLY A 135 5.94 13.02 -11.46
CA GLY A 135 5.44 12.03 -10.52
C GLY A 135 6.44 11.69 -9.42
N GLN A 136 6.05 10.81 -8.50
CA GLN A 136 6.87 10.37 -7.37
C GLN A 136 6.42 9.00 -6.86
N ARG A 137 7.25 8.39 -6.01
CA ARG A 137 6.88 7.17 -5.28
C ARG A 137 6.23 7.54 -3.95
N VAL A 138 5.08 6.93 -3.66
CA VAL A 138 4.36 7.06 -2.40
C VAL A 138 4.23 5.67 -1.77
N GLN A 139 4.56 5.54 -0.50
CA GLN A 139 4.45 4.26 0.20
C GLN A 139 3.71 4.44 1.53
N THR A 140 2.90 3.45 1.88
CA THR A 140 2.30 3.31 3.20
C THR A 140 2.66 1.93 3.75
N ALA A 141 3.28 1.91 4.95
CA ALA A 141 3.44 0.68 5.71
C ALA A 141 2.19 0.42 6.56
N MET A 142 1.74 -0.83 6.64
CA MET A 142 0.58 -1.20 7.46
C MET A 142 0.83 -0.91 8.93
N GLN A 143 2.05 -1.15 9.42
CA GLN A 143 2.46 -0.80 10.78
C GLN A 143 2.26 0.70 11.06
N ASP A 144 2.72 1.57 10.17
CA ASP A 144 2.64 3.03 10.34
C ASP A 144 1.20 3.55 10.30
N ALA A 145 0.36 2.97 9.44
CA ALA A 145 -1.05 3.31 9.35
C ALA A 145 -1.81 2.98 10.65
N VAL A 146 -1.54 1.81 11.23
CA VAL A 146 -2.08 1.43 12.54
C VAL A 146 -1.54 2.35 13.64
N LEU A 147 -0.23 2.57 13.69
CA LEU A 147 0.40 3.42 14.69
C LEU A 147 -0.18 4.84 14.68
N ASN A 148 -0.45 5.40 13.51
CA ASN A 148 -1.04 6.72 13.38
C ASN A 148 -2.46 6.81 13.99
N LEU A 149 -3.26 5.73 13.90
CA LEU A 149 -4.58 5.65 14.52
C LEU A 149 -4.49 5.38 16.04
N CYS A 150 -3.35 4.90 16.53
CA CYS A 150 -3.07 4.65 17.94
C CYS A 150 -2.24 5.75 18.62
N ARG A 151 -2.06 6.92 17.98
CA ARG A 151 -1.15 8.01 18.38
C ARG A 151 -1.15 8.38 19.87
N VAL A 152 -2.30 8.30 20.54
CA VAL A 152 -2.48 8.69 21.96
C VAL A 152 -3.15 7.60 22.77
N MET A 153 -2.82 6.33 22.49
CA MET A 153 -3.34 5.20 23.26
C MET A 153 -2.26 4.67 24.22
N PRO A 154 -1.89 5.38 25.31
CA PRO A 154 -1.05 4.80 26.35
C PRO A 154 -1.86 3.74 27.10
N ARG A 155 -1.28 2.55 27.28
CA ARG A 155 -1.86 1.48 28.10
C ARG A 155 -1.81 1.81 29.61
N ASP A 156 -0.92 2.73 30.00
CA ASP A 156 -0.54 2.96 31.40
C ASP A 156 -0.85 4.40 31.91
N GLN A 157 -1.90 5.06 31.39
CA GLN A 157 -2.49 6.26 32.01
C GLN A 157 -3.85 5.93 32.59
#